data_AF-A0A0Q9J1J1-F1
#
_entry.id   AF-A0A0Q9J1J1-F1
#
_cell.length_a   1.000
_cell.length_b   1.000
_cell.length_c   1.000
_cell.angle_alpha   90.00
_cell.angle_beta   90.00
_cell.angle_gamma   90.00
#
_symmetry.space_group_name_H-M   'P 1'
#
loop_
_entity.id
_entity.type
_entity.pdbx_description
1 polymer ?
#
loop_
_entity_poly.entity_id
_entity_poly.type
_entity_poly.pdbx_seq_one_letter_code
_entity_poly.pdbx_strand_id
1 'polypeptide(L)'
;MMYRPHYERLTDPVDVGSADRPGEFPPDDETVDVAGVELPPGRSRYYTRDGTTTGIRLGWETAEPIDDAYRVWLSLVRVFSTTGLWPVVGRLGYGTARPWEQHHHWKRETAQDRPNTIERVLAEAWDGQAWCDARTGARLPETRPPFGGLAPGTAETGTNLFPSTDAWWYRPGVITLIAVKYPWEAPGVGGWDLALNQSLIGADFSAVLKSWQERFGAHMLSAAELVVTRPPQDSDQAVRLAEEHRLVCPYDSQFHDPDERPGEYADGLIGSTRWQFWWD
;
A
#
# COMPACT_ATOMS: atom_id res chain seq x y z
N MET A 1 28.91 -19.28 10.31
CA MET A 1 29.45 -18.40 9.25
C MET A 1 28.25 -17.80 8.54
N MET A 2 27.92 -16.55 8.90
CA MET A 2 26.69 -15.89 8.45
C MET A 2 26.89 -15.47 6.99
N TYR A 3 26.14 -16.07 6.06
CA TYR A 3 26.16 -15.71 4.65
C TYR A 3 25.68 -14.25 4.52
N ARG A 4 26.59 -13.34 4.17
CA ARG A 4 26.24 -11.99 3.72
C ARG A 4 26.27 -12.04 2.21
N PRO A 5 25.14 -12.01 1.51
CA PRO A 5 25.18 -11.96 0.07
C PRO A 5 25.76 -10.59 -0.34
N HIS A 6 26.58 -10.62 -1.39
CA HIS A 6 27.17 -9.43 -1.98
C HIS A 6 26.08 -8.65 -2.73
N TYR A 7 25.41 -7.73 -2.05
CA TYR A 7 24.49 -6.80 -2.68
C TYR A 7 25.20 -5.45 -2.85
N GLU A 8 25.57 -5.13 -4.09
CA GLU A 8 26.11 -3.81 -4.46
C GLU A 8 25.12 -2.69 -4.13
N ARG A 9 25.66 -1.49 -3.90
CA ARG A 9 25.02 -0.34 -3.22
C ARG A 9 23.59 -0.07 -3.71
N LEU A 10 22.61 -0.26 -2.83
CA LEU A 10 21.18 0.09 -2.99
C LEU A 10 20.93 1.62 -2.99
N THR A 11 21.79 2.41 -3.65
CA THR A 11 21.71 3.89 -3.69
C THR A 11 21.11 4.44 -4.97
N ASP A 12 20.92 3.60 -5.99
CA ASP A 12 20.41 4.08 -7.27
C ASP A 12 18.89 4.29 -7.23
N PRO A 13 18.37 5.33 -7.89
CA PRO A 13 16.94 5.56 -8.04
C PRO A 13 16.23 4.33 -8.62
N VAL A 14 15.01 4.07 -8.18
CA VAL A 14 14.15 3.05 -8.79
C VAL A 14 12.94 3.75 -9.35
N ASP A 15 12.88 3.84 -10.66
CA ASP A 15 11.65 4.24 -11.34
C ASP A 15 10.75 3.02 -11.51
N VAL A 16 9.67 2.97 -10.74
CA VAL A 16 8.72 1.85 -10.80
C VAL A 16 7.70 2.11 -11.90
N GLY A 17 8.04 1.70 -13.11
CA GLY A 17 7.12 1.64 -14.23
C GLY A 17 6.10 0.51 -14.12
N SER A 18 5.31 0.33 -15.18
CA SER A 18 4.47 -0.86 -15.37
C SER A 18 5.28 -2.04 -15.90
N ALA A 19 4.82 -3.26 -15.65
CA ALA A 19 5.24 -4.44 -16.40
C ALA A 19 4.46 -4.57 -17.72
N ASP A 20 4.95 -5.39 -18.65
CA ASP A 20 4.23 -5.69 -19.90
C ASP A 20 2.98 -6.55 -19.65
N ARG A 21 3.06 -7.45 -18.65
CA ARG A 21 2.02 -8.40 -18.26
C ARG A 21 2.12 -8.74 -16.76
N PRO A 22 1.04 -9.24 -16.14
CA PRO A 22 1.13 -9.89 -14.84
C PRO A 22 2.15 -11.03 -14.85
N GLY A 23 2.90 -11.15 -13.75
CA GLY A 23 3.96 -12.13 -13.60
C GLY A 23 3.49 -13.57 -13.47
N GLU A 24 4.40 -14.50 -13.72
CA GLU A 24 4.22 -15.92 -13.40
C GLU A 24 4.71 -16.17 -11.98
N PHE A 25 3.84 -16.74 -11.15
CA PHE A 25 4.22 -17.03 -9.78
C PHE A 25 5.29 -18.13 -9.71
N PRO A 26 6.22 -18.06 -8.74
CA PRO A 26 7.20 -19.12 -8.52
C PRO A 26 6.55 -20.48 -8.16
N PRO A 27 7.30 -21.60 -8.31
CA PRO A 27 6.89 -22.89 -7.78
C PRO A 27 6.81 -22.87 -6.24
N ASP A 28 6.01 -23.79 -5.70
CA ASP A 28 5.84 -23.93 -4.25
C ASP A 28 6.93 -24.85 -3.66
N ASP A 29 7.24 -24.67 -2.38
CA ASP A 29 8.13 -25.50 -1.56
C ASP A 29 9.60 -25.62 -2.03
N GLU A 30 10.04 -24.78 -2.97
CA GLU A 30 11.41 -24.73 -3.48
C GLU A 30 12.02 -23.33 -3.32
N THR A 31 13.34 -23.23 -3.16
CA THR A 31 14.07 -21.95 -3.30
C THR A 31 13.96 -21.46 -4.74
N VAL A 32 13.69 -20.17 -4.93
CA VAL A 32 13.41 -19.59 -6.25
C VAL A 32 14.29 -18.37 -6.52
N ASP A 33 14.69 -18.20 -7.78
CA ASP A 33 15.31 -16.96 -8.27
C ASP A 33 14.25 -16.16 -9.04
N VAL A 34 13.99 -14.94 -8.56
CA VAL A 34 13.09 -13.99 -9.23
C VAL A 34 13.94 -12.90 -9.86
N ALA A 35 14.44 -13.17 -11.07
CA ALA A 35 15.27 -12.26 -11.87
C ALA A 35 16.52 -11.78 -11.12
N GLY A 36 17.26 -12.71 -10.49
CA GLY A 36 18.46 -12.41 -9.69
C GLY A 36 18.20 -12.13 -8.21
N VAL A 37 16.95 -12.22 -7.75
CA VAL A 37 16.58 -12.14 -6.33
C VAL A 37 16.25 -13.53 -5.81
N GLU A 38 17.16 -14.11 -5.03
CA GLU A 38 16.95 -15.39 -4.37
C GLU A 38 15.93 -15.27 -3.22
N LEU A 39 14.89 -16.09 -3.24
CA LEU A 39 13.88 -16.19 -2.18
C LEU A 39 13.86 -17.60 -1.58
N PRO A 40 13.64 -17.74 -0.26
CA PRO A 40 13.46 -19.05 0.37
C PRO A 40 12.19 -19.73 -0.14
N PRO A 41 11.99 -21.03 0.15
CA PRO A 41 10.73 -21.72 -0.16
C PRO A 41 9.50 -20.94 0.26
N GLY A 42 8.47 -21.01 -0.57
CA GLY A 42 7.19 -20.32 -0.37
C GLY A 42 6.03 -21.10 -0.94
N ARG A 43 4.83 -20.55 -0.82
CA ARG A 43 3.58 -21.22 -1.17
C ARG A 43 2.59 -20.28 -1.82
N SER A 44 1.86 -20.82 -2.77
CA SER A 44 0.67 -20.21 -3.34
C SER A 44 -0.34 -19.86 -2.26
N ARG A 45 -0.84 -18.62 -2.31
CA ARG A 45 -1.99 -18.16 -1.52
C ARG A 45 -3.21 -18.11 -2.41
N TYR A 46 -4.32 -18.64 -1.90
CA TYR A 46 -5.57 -18.78 -2.62
C TYR A 46 -6.69 -18.09 -1.89
N TYR A 47 -7.61 -17.53 -2.65
CA TYR A 47 -8.80 -16.92 -2.11
C TYR A 47 -9.65 -17.96 -1.39
N THR A 48 -9.96 -17.70 -0.13
CA THR A 48 -10.83 -18.51 0.72
C THR A 48 -12.04 -17.70 1.14
N ARG A 49 -13.24 -18.24 0.91
CA ARG A 49 -14.51 -17.61 1.28
C ARG A 49 -15.33 -18.58 2.11
N ASP A 50 -15.82 -18.14 3.27
CA ASP A 50 -16.68 -18.94 4.14
C ASP A 50 -16.06 -20.33 4.44
N GLY A 51 -14.73 -20.37 4.63
CA GLY A 51 -13.96 -21.60 4.88
C GLY A 51 -13.68 -22.48 3.66
N THR A 52 -14.13 -22.08 2.45
CA THR A 52 -13.89 -22.83 1.21
C THR A 52 -12.81 -22.15 0.37
N THR A 53 -11.68 -22.83 0.17
CA THR A 53 -10.62 -22.37 -0.73
C THR A 53 -11.03 -22.55 -2.19
N THR A 54 -10.91 -21.48 -2.96
CA THR A 54 -11.21 -21.47 -4.40
C THR A 54 -9.96 -21.76 -5.24
N GLY A 55 -10.13 -21.94 -6.55
CA GLY A 55 -9.01 -22.04 -7.50
C GLY A 55 -8.34 -20.70 -7.84
N ILE A 56 -8.77 -19.59 -7.23
CA ILE A 56 -8.23 -18.26 -7.52
C ILE A 56 -6.96 -18.05 -6.68
N ARG A 57 -5.82 -18.04 -7.36
CA ARG A 57 -4.52 -17.72 -6.75
C ARG A 57 -4.38 -16.21 -6.60
N LEU A 58 -4.12 -15.75 -5.39
CA LEU A 58 -3.95 -14.33 -5.02
C LEU A 58 -2.48 -13.90 -5.01
N GLY A 59 -1.59 -14.83 -4.66
CA GLY A 59 -0.18 -14.54 -4.54
C GLY A 59 0.68 -15.79 -4.32
N TRP A 60 1.96 -15.57 -4.11
CA TRP A 60 2.92 -16.55 -3.61
C TRP A 60 3.64 -15.91 -2.42
N GLU A 61 3.69 -16.58 -1.27
CA GLU A 61 4.27 -16.04 -0.04
C GLU A 61 5.43 -16.91 0.44
N THR A 62 6.52 -16.29 0.89
CA THR A 62 7.63 -17.01 1.53
C THR A 62 7.12 -17.78 2.77
N ALA A 63 7.51 -19.06 2.89
CA ALA A 63 7.05 -19.93 3.97
C ALA A 63 7.63 -19.47 5.32
N GLU A 64 8.90 -19.02 5.28
CA GLU A 64 9.59 -18.49 6.44
C GLU A 64 9.82 -16.97 6.30
N PRO A 65 9.88 -16.24 7.41
CA PRO A 65 10.25 -14.84 7.43
C PRO A 65 11.68 -14.62 6.95
N ILE A 66 11.90 -13.49 6.27
CA ILE A 66 13.20 -13.00 5.85
C ILE A 66 13.64 -11.92 6.86
N ASP A 67 14.88 -12.06 7.36
CA ASP A 67 15.48 -11.14 8.34
C ASP A 67 15.47 -9.67 7.90
N ASP A 68 15.65 -9.40 6.60
CA ASP A 68 15.71 -8.05 6.04
C ASP A 68 14.69 -7.89 4.90
N ALA A 69 13.41 -8.11 5.23
CA ALA A 69 12.32 -8.12 4.26
C ALA A 69 12.23 -6.82 3.45
N TYR A 70 12.55 -5.67 4.04
CA TYR A 70 12.58 -4.39 3.30
C TYR A 70 13.63 -4.38 2.17
N ARG A 71 14.83 -4.92 2.41
CA ARG A 71 15.87 -4.99 1.35
C ARG A 71 15.48 -5.96 0.25
N VAL A 72 14.86 -7.07 0.60
CA VAL A 72 14.34 -8.02 -0.39
C VAL A 72 13.20 -7.39 -1.19
N TRP A 73 12.27 -6.71 -0.53
CA TRP A 73 11.21 -5.94 -1.18
C TRP A 73 11.79 -4.93 -2.18
N LEU A 74 12.79 -4.13 -1.78
CA LEU A 74 13.41 -3.15 -2.67
C LEU A 74 14.09 -3.81 -3.88
N SER A 75 14.72 -4.98 -3.67
CA SER A 75 15.35 -5.75 -4.76
C SER A 75 14.31 -6.27 -5.75
N LEU A 76 13.16 -6.74 -5.26
CA LEU A 76 12.04 -7.20 -6.08
C LEU A 76 11.35 -6.04 -6.82
N VAL A 77 11.20 -4.87 -6.18
CA VAL A 77 10.67 -3.66 -6.83
C VAL A 77 11.53 -3.25 -8.03
N ARG A 78 12.87 -3.37 -7.93
CA ARG A 78 13.79 -3.06 -9.05
C ARG A 78 13.60 -3.94 -10.28
N VAL A 79 13.16 -5.18 -10.09
CA VAL A 79 12.94 -6.13 -11.20
C VAL A 79 11.48 -6.21 -11.63
N PHE A 80 10.56 -5.50 -10.95
CA PHE A 80 9.12 -5.53 -11.19
C PHE A 80 8.73 -5.35 -12.67
N SER A 81 9.32 -4.37 -13.37
CA SER A 81 8.98 -4.09 -14.77
C SER A 81 9.24 -5.28 -15.70
N THR A 82 10.15 -6.18 -15.32
CA THR A 82 10.48 -7.41 -16.06
C THR A 82 9.71 -8.63 -15.55
N THR A 83 9.39 -8.69 -14.25
CA THR A 83 8.79 -9.87 -13.62
C THR A 83 7.27 -9.81 -13.56
N GLY A 84 6.67 -8.62 -13.48
CA GLY A 84 5.23 -8.44 -13.23
C GLY A 84 4.77 -8.94 -11.85
N LEU A 85 5.71 -9.10 -10.89
CA LEU A 85 5.45 -9.58 -9.54
C LEU A 85 5.70 -8.46 -8.54
N TRP A 86 4.63 -7.82 -8.05
CA TRP A 86 4.74 -6.79 -7.04
C TRP A 86 4.93 -7.40 -5.65
N PRO A 87 5.99 -7.04 -4.90
CA PRO A 87 6.22 -7.54 -3.55
C PRO A 87 5.41 -6.76 -2.51
N VAL A 88 4.86 -7.47 -1.52
CA VAL A 88 4.22 -6.91 -0.33
C VAL A 88 4.79 -7.61 0.90
N VAL A 89 5.25 -6.82 1.87
CA VAL A 89 5.79 -7.32 3.14
C VAL A 89 4.64 -7.61 4.11
N GLY A 90 4.54 -8.84 4.59
CA GLY A 90 3.75 -9.21 5.74
C GLY A 90 4.59 -9.16 7.02
N ARG A 91 4.07 -8.55 8.09
CA ARG A 91 4.75 -8.49 9.39
C ARG A 91 4.36 -9.70 10.25
N LEU A 92 5.28 -10.18 11.08
CA LEU A 92 4.94 -11.13 12.16
C LEU A 92 4.63 -10.36 13.45
N GLY A 93 3.45 -10.59 14.05
CA GLY A 93 3.06 -10.04 15.36
C GLY A 93 1.70 -9.31 15.39
N TYR A 94 1.12 -9.20 16.59
CA TYR A 94 -0.24 -8.79 16.94
C TYR A 94 -1.00 -7.91 15.92
N GLY A 95 -2.22 -8.33 15.59
CA GLY A 95 -3.19 -7.52 14.84
C GLY A 95 -2.97 -7.44 13.33
N THR A 96 -1.84 -7.95 12.81
CA THR A 96 -1.62 -8.04 11.37
C THR A 96 -2.34 -9.26 10.80
N ALA A 97 -3.67 -9.18 10.73
CA ALA A 97 -4.42 -10.05 9.82
C ALA A 97 -3.72 -9.94 8.47
N ARG A 98 -3.19 -11.07 7.97
CA ARG A 98 -2.76 -11.16 6.59
C ARG A 98 -4.03 -10.86 5.78
N PRO A 99 -4.15 -9.68 5.15
CA PRO A 99 -5.40 -9.30 4.48
C PRO A 99 -5.83 -10.36 3.47
N TRP A 100 -4.84 -11.08 2.95
CA TRP A 100 -4.98 -12.17 2.02
C TRP A 100 -5.38 -13.53 2.63
N GLU A 101 -5.70 -13.61 3.93
CA GLU A 101 -6.13 -14.85 4.59
C GLU A 101 -7.56 -14.79 5.13
N GLN A 102 -8.08 -13.58 5.44
CA GLN A 102 -9.43 -13.38 5.97
C GLN A 102 -10.22 -12.49 5.01
N HIS A 103 -10.87 -13.12 4.04
CA HIS A 103 -11.62 -12.40 3.02
C HIS A 103 -13.12 -12.43 3.29
N HIS A 104 -13.58 -11.52 4.14
CA HIS A 104 -14.99 -11.40 4.48
C HIS A 104 -15.78 -10.67 3.39
N HIS A 105 -15.15 -9.72 2.70
CA HIS A 105 -15.79 -8.82 1.74
C HIS A 105 -15.09 -8.74 0.37
N TRP A 106 -13.95 -9.43 0.19
CA TRP A 106 -13.24 -9.42 -1.09
C TRP A 106 -14.09 -9.94 -2.26
N LYS A 107 -14.04 -9.20 -3.37
CA LYS A 107 -14.46 -9.63 -4.71
C LYS A 107 -13.26 -9.49 -5.63
N ARG A 108 -13.07 -10.43 -6.56
CA ARG A 108 -12.03 -10.33 -7.60
C ARG A 108 -12.39 -9.22 -8.57
N GLU A 109 -12.10 -8.00 -8.15
CA GLU A 109 -12.35 -6.77 -8.89
C GLU A 109 -11.04 -5.99 -8.88
N THR A 110 -10.50 -5.75 -10.06
CA THR A 110 -9.45 -4.73 -10.26
C THR A 110 -10.12 -3.38 -10.53
N ALA A 111 -9.35 -2.30 -10.50
CA ALA A 111 -9.84 -1.02 -11.02
C ALA A 111 -10.21 -1.11 -12.52
N GLN A 112 -9.84 -2.17 -13.24
CA GLN A 112 -10.25 -2.40 -14.62
C GLN A 112 -11.62 -3.09 -14.71
N ASP A 113 -11.91 -4.01 -13.80
CA ASP A 113 -13.20 -4.71 -13.74
C ASP A 113 -14.30 -3.79 -13.19
N ARG A 114 -13.91 -2.87 -12.30
CA ARG A 114 -14.74 -1.79 -11.77
C ARG A 114 -13.93 -0.49 -11.87
N PRO A 115 -14.05 0.28 -12.97
CA PRO A 115 -13.35 1.57 -13.15
C PRO A 115 -13.79 2.57 -12.11
N ASN A 116 -13.12 2.47 -10.97
CA ASN A 116 -13.19 3.38 -9.87
C ASN A 116 -12.22 4.51 -10.17
N THR A 117 -12.65 5.74 -9.87
CA THR A 117 -11.73 6.87 -9.82
C THR A 117 -11.61 7.29 -8.37
N ILE A 118 -10.47 7.88 -8.00
CA ILE A 118 -10.29 8.40 -6.65
C ILE A 118 -11.38 9.43 -6.32
N GLU A 119 -11.83 10.23 -7.28
CA GLU A 119 -12.90 11.21 -7.07
C GLU A 119 -14.20 10.53 -6.67
N ARG A 120 -14.55 9.40 -7.30
CA ARG A 120 -15.74 8.63 -6.91
C ARG A 120 -15.59 8.04 -5.51
N VAL A 121 -14.46 7.42 -5.21
CA VAL A 121 -14.18 6.82 -3.90
C VAL A 121 -14.24 7.87 -2.79
N LEU A 122 -13.56 9.00 -2.98
CA LEU A 122 -13.55 10.09 -2.01
C LEU A 122 -14.90 10.80 -1.90
N ALA A 123 -15.66 10.94 -2.99
CA ALA A 123 -17.01 11.51 -2.94
C ALA A 123 -17.97 10.60 -2.15
N GLU A 124 -17.93 9.29 -2.39
CA GLU A 124 -18.73 8.31 -1.63
C GLU A 124 -18.36 8.31 -0.14
N ALA A 125 -17.05 8.35 0.18
CA ALA A 125 -16.58 8.48 1.56
C ALA A 125 -16.99 9.82 2.20
N TRP A 126 -16.89 10.92 1.43
CA TRP A 126 -17.31 12.25 1.85
C TRP A 126 -18.80 12.23 2.22
N ASP A 127 -19.64 11.55 1.44
CA ASP A 127 -21.09 11.43 1.63
C ASP A 127 -21.48 10.58 2.85
N GLY A 128 -20.69 9.55 3.15
CA GLY A 128 -20.97 8.59 4.22
C GLY A 128 -20.42 8.96 5.60
N GLN A 129 -19.52 9.93 5.72
CA GLN A 129 -18.80 10.23 6.97
C GLN A 129 -19.32 11.47 7.71
N ALA A 130 -19.26 11.44 9.05
CA ALA A 130 -19.53 12.60 9.90
C ALA A 130 -18.42 13.66 9.75
N TRP A 131 -18.79 14.93 9.85
CA TRP A 131 -17.95 16.04 9.40
C TRP A 131 -17.24 16.78 10.54
N CYS A 132 -15.91 16.91 10.44
CA CYS A 132 -15.05 17.62 11.38
C CYS A 132 -14.02 18.49 10.64
N ASP A 133 -13.54 19.56 11.28
CA ASP A 133 -12.53 20.45 10.75
C ASP A 133 -11.17 19.78 10.64
N ALA A 134 -10.62 19.77 9.41
CA ALA A 134 -9.36 19.15 9.05
C ALA A 134 -8.12 19.75 9.73
N ARG A 135 -8.26 20.83 10.49
CA ARG A 135 -7.17 21.41 11.27
C ARG A 135 -7.39 21.33 12.78
N THR A 136 -8.64 21.27 13.23
CA THR A 136 -9.01 21.44 14.64
C THR A 136 -9.87 20.31 15.20
N GLY A 137 -10.35 19.38 14.38
CA GLY A 137 -11.22 18.27 14.79
C GLY A 137 -12.64 18.70 15.20
N ALA A 138 -12.96 20.00 15.19
CA ALA A 138 -14.25 20.51 15.61
C ALA A 138 -15.36 20.06 14.64
N ARG A 139 -16.50 19.60 15.16
CA ARG A 139 -17.67 19.28 14.34
C ARG A 139 -18.10 20.53 13.56
N LEU A 140 -18.14 20.40 12.25
CA LEU A 140 -18.45 21.52 11.36
C LEU A 140 -19.98 21.71 11.21
N PRO A 141 -20.45 22.92 10.82
CA PRO A 141 -21.87 23.29 10.82
C PRO A 141 -22.77 22.35 10.01
N GLU A 142 -24.09 22.42 10.23
CA GLU A 142 -25.11 21.59 9.56
C GLU A 142 -25.09 21.67 8.01
N THR A 143 -24.47 22.70 7.44
CA THR A 143 -24.29 22.86 5.99
C THR A 143 -22.92 22.36 5.55
N ARG A 144 -22.92 21.18 4.92
CA ARG A 144 -21.74 20.50 4.40
C ARG A 144 -21.17 21.23 3.18
N PRO A 145 -19.90 21.67 3.19
CA PRO A 145 -19.27 22.28 2.03
C PRO A 145 -18.84 21.22 1.02
N PRO A 146 -18.58 21.64 -0.23
CA PRO A 146 -18.11 20.74 -1.26
C PRO A 146 -16.73 20.17 -0.90
N PHE A 147 -16.46 18.94 -1.35
CA PHE A 147 -15.13 18.36 -1.28
C PHE A 147 -14.13 19.27 -2.00
N GLY A 148 -13.00 19.57 -1.34
CA GLY A 148 -12.00 20.54 -1.81
C GLY A 148 -11.20 20.09 -3.04
N GLY A 149 -11.48 18.89 -3.56
CA GLY A 149 -10.75 18.25 -4.65
C GLY A 149 -9.49 17.53 -4.16
N LEU A 150 -8.79 16.91 -5.11
CA LEU A 150 -7.55 16.19 -4.84
C LEU A 150 -6.41 17.16 -4.47
N ALA A 151 -5.54 16.74 -3.56
CA ALA A 151 -4.28 17.41 -3.29
C ALA A 151 -3.46 17.54 -4.58
N PRO A 152 -2.88 18.72 -4.89
CA PRO A 152 -2.06 18.86 -6.08
C PRO A 152 -0.80 18.00 -5.94
N GLY A 153 -0.49 17.20 -6.96
CA GLY A 153 0.70 16.35 -6.98
C GLY A 153 2.00 17.15 -7.13
N THR A 154 3.12 16.50 -6.83
CA THR A 154 4.47 17.03 -6.95
C THR A 154 5.07 16.57 -8.28
N ALA A 155 4.69 17.20 -9.40
CA ALA A 155 5.25 16.87 -10.72
C ALA A 155 6.51 17.69 -11.04
N GLU A 156 7.56 16.96 -11.45
CA GLU A 156 8.85 17.40 -12.01
C GLU A 156 9.88 18.03 -11.04
N THR A 157 10.54 17.21 -10.23
CA THR A 157 12.00 17.24 -9.90
C THR A 157 12.27 16.44 -8.61
N GLY A 158 12.01 15.14 -8.66
CA GLY A 158 12.34 14.24 -7.56
C GLY A 158 12.92 12.97 -8.14
N THR A 159 14.17 12.67 -7.81
CA THR A 159 14.72 11.36 -8.05
C THR A 159 13.85 10.36 -7.30
N ASN A 160 13.20 9.41 -7.98
CA ASN A 160 12.41 8.32 -7.38
C ASN A 160 13.35 7.42 -6.56
N LEU A 161 13.79 7.91 -5.41
CA LEU A 161 14.67 7.21 -4.49
C LEU A 161 13.77 6.65 -3.40
N PHE A 162 13.63 5.33 -3.40
CA PHE A 162 13.13 4.66 -2.21
C PHE A 162 14.09 5.03 -1.07
N PRO A 163 13.57 5.59 0.03
CA PRO A 163 14.41 6.03 1.12
C PRO A 163 15.20 4.83 1.64
N SER A 164 16.52 4.95 1.76
CA SER A 164 17.34 3.94 2.43
C SER A 164 17.06 4.01 3.93
N THR A 165 15.90 3.53 4.35
CA THR A 165 15.52 3.56 5.76
C THR A 165 16.20 2.42 6.50
N ASP A 166 16.69 2.70 7.71
CA ASP A 166 16.89 1.70 8.75
C ASP A 166 15.52 1.29 9.31
N ALA A 167 14.69 0.67 8.46
CA ALA A 167 13.37 0.18 8.84
C ALA A 167 13.50 -1.10 9.70
N TRP A 168 14.02 -0.92 10.92
CA TRP A 168 14.20 -1.98 11.92
C TRP A 168 12.89 -2.72 12.23
N TRP A 169 11.74 -2.12 11.93
CA TRP A 169 10.41 -2.69 12.12
C TRP A 169 10.03 -3.81 11.13
N TYR A 170 10.78 -3.98 10.03
CA TYR A 170 10.57 -5.05 9.04
C TYR A 170 11.53 -6.24 9.18
N ARG A 171 12.04 -6.43 10.39
CA ARG A 171 12.99 -7.49 10.71
C ARG A 171 12.44 -8.35 11.84
N PRO A 172 12.00 -9.61 11.58
CA PRO A 172 11.81 -10.26 10.28
C PRO A 172 10.38 -10.08 9.70
N GLY A 173 10.20 -10.36 8.40
CA GLY A 173 8.89 -10.31 7.71
C GLY A 173 8.78 -11.30 6.55
N VAL A 174 7.55 -11.66 6.17
CA VAL A 174 7.29 -12.52 4.99
C VAL A 174 7.10 -11.67 3.73
N ILE A 175 7.41 -12.22 2.56
CA ILE A 175 7.20 -11.55 1.27
C ILE A 175 6.08 -12.27 0.52
N THR A 176 5.06 -11.53 0.15
CA THR A 176 3.98 -11.96 -0.75
C THR A 176 4.19 -11.31 -2.12
N LEU A 177 4.32 -12.12 -3.16
CA LEU A 177 4.37 -11.70 -4.55
C LEU A 177 2.95 -11.71 -5.13
N ILE A 178 2.56 -10.61 -5.78
CA ILE A 178 1.25 -10.45 -6.42
C ILE A 178 1.48 -10.20 -7.91
N ALA A 179 0.84 -11.01 -8.76
CA ALA A 179 0.98 -10.90 -10.21
C ALA A 179 0.10 -9.77 -10.76
N VAL A 180 0.71 -8.66 -11.15
CA VAL A 180 0.01 -7.45 -11.63
C VAL A 180 0.76 -6.78 -12.76
N LYS A 181 0.05 -6.03 -13.60
CA LYS A 181 0.67 -5.20 -14.65
C LYS A 181 1.15 -3.87 -14.05
N TYR A 182 0.36 -3.31 -13.15
CA TYR A 182 0.68 -2.06 -12.47
C TYR A 182 0.78 -2.28 -10.96
N PRO A 183 1.78 -1.70 -10.27
CA PRO A 183 1.94 -1.86 -8.82
C PRO A 183 0.68 -1.51 -8.03
N TRP A 184 -0.05 -0.48 -8.47
CA TRP A 184 -1.26 -0.01 -7.82
C TRP A 184 -2.44 -1.00 -7.89
N GLU A 185 -2.38 -2.05 -8.71
CA GLU A 185 -3.39 -3.12 -8.75
C GLU A 185 -3.25 -4.14 -7.60
N ALA A 186 -2.11 -4.14 -6.92
CA ALA A 186 -1.77 -5.14 -5.92
C ALA A 186 -2.84 -5.33 -4.83
N PRO A 187 -3.48 -4.28 -4.27
CA PRO A 187 -4.56 -4.49 -3.30
C PRO A 187 -5.76 -5.24 -3.87
N GLY A 188 -6.24 -4.85 -5.06
CA GLY A 188 -7.42 -5.47 -5.70
C GLY A 188 -7.17 -6.93 -6.08
N VAL A 189 -6.03 -7.22 -6.68
CA VAL A 189 -5.66 -8.58 -7.11
C VAL A 189 -5.25 -9.47 -5.94
N GLY A 190 -4.52 -8.90 -4.97
CA GLY A 190 -3.91 -9.61 -3.85
C GLY A 190 -4.84 -9.90 -2.68
N GLY A 191 -6.14 -9.64 -2.79
CA GLY A 191 -7.08 -10.01 -1.74
C GLY A 191 -7.21 -9.01 -0.59
N TRP A 192 -6.78 -7.76 -0.77
CA TRP A 192 -6.83 -6.75 0.30
C TRP A 192 -8.27 -6.52 0.78
N ASP A 193 -8.48 -6.65 2.08
CA ASP A 193 -9.79 -6.63 2.74
C ASP A 193 -9.67 -6.12 4.19
N LEU A 194 -8.95 -5.01 4.37
CA LEU A 194 -8.63 -4.49 5.71
C LEU A 194 -9.57 -3.40 6.22
N ALA A 195 -10.25 -2.68 5.32
CA ALA A 195 -11.11 -1.57 5.71
C ALA A 195 -12.44 -2.05 6.30
N LEU A 196 -12.41 -2.85 7.36
CA LEU A 196 -13.59 -3.49 7.97
C LEU A 196 -14.62 -2.47 8.45
N ASN A 197 -14.17 -1.33 8.98
CA ASN A 197 -15.04 -0.23 9.39
C ASN A 197 -15.49 0.70 8.23
N GLN A 198 -15.13 0.39 6.97
CA GLN A 198 -15.61 1.09 5.78
C GLN A 198 -16.15 0.08 4.74
N SER A 199 -16.81 0.56 3.70
CA SER A 199 -17.22 -0.29 2.56
C SER A 199 -16.20 -0.29 1.43
N LEU A 200 -14.93 0.00 1.74
CA LEU A 200 -13.84 0.10 0.76
C LEU A 200 -13.34 -1.31 0.42
N ILE A 201 -13.42 -1.69 -0.85
CA ILE A 201 -12.85 -2.96 -1.33
C ILE A 201 -11.47 -2.73 -1.99
N GLY A 202 -10.71 -3.80 -2.22
CA GLY A 202 -9.40 -3.72 -2.86
C GLY A 202 -9.38 -2.99 -4.21
N ALA A 203 -10.47 -3.04 -5.00
CA ALA A 203 -10.61 -2.27 -6.24
C ALA A 203 -10.69 -0.75 -6.01
N ASP A 204 -11.34 -0.32 -4.93
CA ASP A 204 -11.43 1.10 -4.56
C ASP A 204 -10.07 1.59 -4.06
N PHE A 205 -9.39 0.81 -3.21
CA PHE A 205 -8.05 1.16 -2.74
C PHE A 205 -7.02 1.15 -3.88
N SER A 206 -7.17 0.28 -4.89
CA SER A 206 -6.33 0.32 -6.10
C SER A 206 -6.49 1.63 -6.88
N ALA A 207 -7.70 2.20 -6.96
CA ALA A 207 -7.94 3.49 -7.61
C ALA A 207 -7.34 4.66 -6.82
N VAL A 208 -7.42 4.62 -5.49
CA VAL A 208 -6.75 5.57 -4.60
C VAL A 208 -5.23 5.49 -4.80
N LEU A 209 -4.66 4.28 -4.73
CA LEU A 209 -3.23 4.04 -4.87
C LEU A 209 -2.71 4.45 -6.24
N LYS A 210 -3.49 4.25 -7.32
CA LYS A 210 -3.15 4.77 -8.66
C LYS A 210 -2.95 6.28 -8.64
N SER A 211 -3.92 7.03 -8.07
CA SER A 211 -3.83 8.49 -7.99
C SER A 211 -2.66 8.95 -7.11
N TRP A 212 -2.43 8.31 -5.96
CA TRP A 212 -1.30 8.63 -5.09
C TRP A 212 0.05 8.26 -5.72
N GLN A 213 0.12 7.17 -6.49
CA GLN A 213 1.32 6.81 -7.24
C GLN A 213 1.64 7.85 -8.30
N GLU A 214 0.64 8.34 -9.05
CA GLU A 214 0.81 9.39 -10.05
C GLU A 214 1.26 10.72 -9.39
N ARG A 215 0.57 11.15 -8.32
CA ARG A 215 0.80 12.46 -7.69
C ARG A 215 1.98 12.54 -6.73
N PHE A 216 2.23 11.48 -5.96
CA PHE A 216 3.21 11.48 -4.87
C PHE A 216 4.20 10.31 -4.94
N GLY A 217 4.05 9.42 -5.92
CA GLY A 217 4.90 8.25 -6.03
C GLY A 217 4.78 7.32 -4.83
N ALA A 218 3.54 7.15 -4.34
CA ALA A 218 3.20 6.22 -3.29
C ALA A 218 3.12 4.79 -3.84
N HIS A 219 3.79 3.87 -3.16
CA HIS A 219 3.91 2.47 -3.53
C HIS A 219 3.64 1.57 -2.33
N MET A 220 2.84 0.52 -2.52
CA MET A 220 2.49 -0.41 -1.46
C MET A 220 3.72 -1.21 -1.00
N LEU A 221 4.10 -1.03 0.27
CA LEU A 221 5.13 -1.81 0.94
C LEU A 221 4.53 -2.96 1.74
N SER A 222 3.47 -2.68 2.49
CA SER A 222 2.70 -3.66 3.24
C SER A 222 1.21 -3.39 3.05
N ALA A 223 0.36 -4.22 3.66
CA ALA A 223 -1.07 -4.02 3.65
C ALA A 223 -1.55 -2.67 4.23
N ALA A 224 -0.72 -2.06 5.08
CA ALA A 224 -1.04 -0.88 5.85
C ALA A 224 0.01 0.22 5.69
N GLU A 225 0.99 0.05 4.79
CA GLU A 225 2.07 1.01 4.63
C GLU A 225 2.44 1.23 3.18
N LEU A 226 2.67 2.51 2.86
CA LEU A 226 3.13 2.97 1.56
C LEU A 226 4.50 3.63 1.71
N VAL A 227 5.38 3.39 0.74
CA VAL A 227 6.61 4.17 0.55
C VAL A 227 6.34 5.26 -0.47
N VAL A 228 6.81 6.47 -0.20
CA VAL A 228 6.47 7.68 -0.93
C VAL A 228 7.75 8.31 -1.46
N THR A 229 7.83 8.45 -2.79
CA THR A 229 9.03 8.95 -3.46
C THR A 229 8.99 10.45 -3.75
N ARG A 230 7.78 11.05 -3.76
CA ARG A 230 7.56 12.48 -4.00
C ARG A 230 6.58 13.03 -2.96
N PRO A 231 6.97 13.09 -1.68
CA PRO A 231 6.07 13.52 -0.60
C PRO A 231 5.60 14.97 -0.79
N PRO A 232 4.48 15.39 -0.16
CA PRO A 232 4.08 16.79 -0.10
C PRO A 232 5.24 17.69 0.32
N GLN A 233 5.34 18.87 -0.30
CA GLN A 233 6.41 19.84 -0.05
C GLN A 233 5.94 21.06 0.72
N ASP A 234 4.63 21.31 0.76
CA ASP A 234 4.03 22.45 1.43
C ASP A 234 2.74 22.09 2.19
N SER A 235 2.29 23.06 2.99
CA SER A 235 1.13 22.89 3.87
C SER A 235 -0.20 22.75 3.12
N ASP A 236 -0.38 23.39 1.96
CA ASP A 236 -1.64 23.26 1.20
C ASP A 236 -1.76 21.85 0.62
N GLN A 237 -0.68 21.30 0.07
CA GLN A 237 -0.61 19.91 -0.36
C GLN A 237 -0.89 18.96 0.81
N ALA A 238 -0.23 19.18 1.93
CA ALA A 238 -0.29 18.28 3.08
C ALA A 238 -1.67 18.26 3.74
N VAL A 239 -2.33 19.41 3.92
CA VAL A 239 -3.68 19.49 4.49
C VAL A 239 -4.71 18.81 3.58
N ARG A 240 -4.63 19.02 2.26
CA ARG A 240 -5.53 18.35 1.31
C ARG A 240 -5.29 16.84 1.30
N LEU A 241 -4.03 16.40 1.34
CA LEU A 241 -3.71 14.98 1.37
C LEU A 241 -4.15 14.32 2.69
N ALA A 242 -4.02 15.03 3.81
CA ALA A 242 -4.53 14.58 5.10
C ALA A 242 -6.04 14.32 5.06
N GLU A 243 -6.81 15.17 4.37
CA GLU A 243 -8.24 14.95 4.13
C GLU A 243 -8.50 13.68 3.29
N GLU A 244 -7.71 13.45 2.24
CA GLU A 244 -7.82 12.21 1.45
C GLU A 244 -7.51 10.97 2.31
N HIS A 245 -6.45 11.01 3.12
CA HIS A 245 -6.10 9.93 4.04
C HIS A 245 -7.22 9.67 5.04
N ARG A 246 -7.79 10.72 5.63
CA ARG A 246 -8.94 10.63 6.56
C ARG A 246 -10.18 10.04 5.88
N LEU A 247 -10.45 10.40 4.63
CA LEU A 247 -11.60 9.86 3.89
C LEU A 247 -11.41 8.38 3.57
N VAL A 248 -10.19 7.98 3.21
CA VAL A 248 -9.85 6.60 2.87
C VAL A 248 -9.73 5.71 4.12
N CYS A 249 -9.20 6.23 5.21
CA CYS A 249 -8.91 5.54 6.46
C CYS A 249 -9.33 6.41 7.67
N PRO A 250 -10.65 6.60 7.91
CA PRO A 250 -11.13 7.53 8.94
C PRO A 250 -10.85 7.05 10.36
N TYR A 251 -10.66 5.74 10.55
CA TYR A 251 -10.37 5.13 11.84
C TYR A 251 -8.88 4.90 12.09
N ASP A 252 -8.02 5.59 11.32
CA ASP A 252 -6.60 5.59 11.62
C ASP A 252 -6.38 6.11 13.05
N SER A 253 -5.51 5.48 13.85
CA SER A 253 -5.24 5.96 15.21
C SER A 253 -4.73 7.41 15.24
N GLN A 254 -4.13 7.87 14.14
CA GLN A 254 -3.70 9.26 13.91
C GLN A 254 -4.86 10.28 13.83
N PHE A 255 -6.10 9.80 13.71
CA PHE A 255 -7.32 10.63 13.74
C PHE A 255 -8.17 10.42 15.00
N HIS A 256 -7.73 9.54 15.91
CA HIS A 256 -8.47 9.15 17.12
C HIS A 256 -7.95 9.77 18.41
N ASP A 257 -6.72 10.28 18.45
CA ASP A 257 -6.22 10.97 19.63
C ASP A 257 -6.89 12.37 19.72
N PRO A 258 -7.66 12.65 20.80
CA PRO A 258 -8.30 13.95 20.99
C PRO A 258 -7.31 15.11 21.13
N ASP A 259 -6.03 14.84 21.42
CA ASP A 259 -4.96 15.81 21.47
C ASP A 259 -4.25 15.99 20.11
N GLU A 260 -4.32 15.00 19.22
CA GLU A 260 -3.71 15.05 17.87
C GLU A 260 -4.64 15.79 16.90
N ARG A 261 -4.21 16.97 16.50
CA ARG A 261 -5.00 17.81 15.61
C ARG A 261 -4.73 17.38 14.18
N PRO A 262 -5.74 17.33 13.29
CA PRO A 262 -5.49 16.94 11.90
C PRO A 262 -4.54 17.90 11.15
N GLY A 263 -4.26 19.09 11.70
CA GLY A 263 -3.13 19.94 11.28
C GLY A 263 -1.73 19.40 11.61
N GLU A 264 -1.54 18.73 12.76
CA GLU A 264 -0.27 18.11 13.14
C GLU A 264 0.03 16.88 12.29
N TYR A 265 -1.01 16.08 11.98
CA TYR A 265 -0.90 15.00 11.00
C TYR A 265 -0.50 15.52 9.62
N ALA A 266 -1.15 16.59 9.14
CA ALA A 266 -0.78 17.23 7.88
C ALA A 266 0.68 17.71 7.89
N ASP A 267 1.12 18.41 8.94
CA ASP A 267 2.52 18.85 9.05
C ASP A 267 3.50 17.67 9.00
N GLY A 268 3.14 16.52 9.58
CA GLY A 268 3.90 15.27 9.52
C GLY A 268 3.98 14.63 8.14
N LEU A 269 3.10 14.97 7.19
CA LEU A 269 3.17 14.47 5.81
C LEU A 269 4.22 15.19 4.97
N ILE A 270 4.60 16.42 5.33
CA ILE A 270 5.57 17.22 4.56
C ILE A 270 6.94 16.52 4.61
N GLY A 271 7.46 16.16 3.43
CA GLY A 271 8.72 15.43 3.31
C GLY A 271 8.68 13.97 3.78
N SER A 272 7.55 13.46 4.25
CA SER A 272 7.45 12.09 4.75
C SER A 272 7.44 11.06 3.64
N THR A 273 8.50 10.26 3.56
CA THR A 273 8.66 9.20 2.56
C THR A 273 7.95 7.90 2.92
N ARG A 274 7.09 7.91 3.95
CA ARG A 274 6.35 6.74 4.44
C ARG A 274 5.00 7.17 4.97
N TRP A 275 3.94 6.50 4.49
CA TRP A 275 2.60 6.64 5.06
C TRP A 275 2.20 5.31 5.69
N GLN A 276 1.66 5.38 6.90
CA GLN A 276 1.17 4.24 7.65
C GLN A 276 -0.29 4.47 7.96
N PHE A 277 -1.07 3.40 7.79
CA PHE A 277 -2.50 3.37 7.98
C PHE A 277 -2.86 2.38 9.08
N TRP A 278 -3.91 2.67 9.84
CA TRP A 278 -4.51 1.73 10.78
C TRP A 278 -5.93 1.37 10.32
N TRP A 279 -6.08 0.13 9.89
CA TRP A 279 -7.34 -0.41 9.39
C TRP A 279 -7.95 -1.31 10.47
N ASP A 280 -8.95 -0.82 11.19
CA ASP A 280 -9.77 -1.61 12.10
C ASP A 280 -11.21 -1.79 11.58
#